data_AF-A0A538GN70-F1
#
_entry.id   AF-A0A538GN70-F1
#
_cell.length_a   1.000
_cell.length_b   1.000
_cell.length_c   1.000
_cell.angle_alpha   90.00
_cell.angle_beta   90.00
_cell.angle_gamma   90.00
#
_symmetry.space_group_name_H-M   'P 1'
#
loop_
_entity.id
_entity.type
_entity.pdbx_description
1 polymer ?
#
loop_
_entity_poly.entity_id
_entity_poly.type
_entity_poly.pdbx_seq_one_letter_code
_entity_poly.pdbx_strand_id
1 'polypeptide(L)'
;MSVLRNIENRIEGLFEGVFGRAFRTHVQPVELARKLVKEMEDHRVVSVSRVYAPNEYVIYLGPSDRQQFESYEESLRTELQ
;
A
#
# COMPACT_ATOMS: atom_id res chain seq x y z
N MET A 1 -5.29 -10.23 12.11
CA MET A 1 -5.27 -8.98 12.91
C MET A 1 -3.88 -8.33 13.07
N SER A 2 -2.80 -8.85 12.45
CA SER A 2 -1.43 -8.29 12.58
C SER A 2 -0.92 -7.61 11.29
N VAL A 3 -1.36 -8.06 10.10
CA VAL A 3 -0.88 -7.50 8.82
C VAL A 3 -1.24 -6.03 8.61
N LEU A 4 -2.47 -5.63 8.97
CA LEU A 4 -2.92 -4.23 8.87
C LEU A 4 -2.11 -3.31 9.78
N ARG A 5 -1.80 -3.77 10.99
CA ARG A 5 -1.05 -3.01 11.99
C ARG A 5 0.43 -2.84 11.59
N ASN A 6 1.02 -3.86 10.98
CA ASN A 6 2.37 -3.77 10.44
C ASN A 6 2.45 -2.79 9.26
N ILE A 7 1.39 -2.74 8.44
CA ILE A 7 1.29 -1.80 7.33
C ILE A 7 1.07 -0.37 7.84
N GLU A 8 0.20 -0.18 8.83
CA GLU A 8 0.01 1.11 9.51
C GLU A 8 1.34 1.63 10.07
N ASN A 9 2.10 0.80 10.77
CA ASN A 9 3.40 1.20 11.33
C ASN A 9 4.45 1.51 10.25
N ARG A 10 4.49 0.76 9.14
CA ARG A 10 5.42 1.03 8.03
C ARG A 10 5.06 2.32 7.29
N ILE A 11 3.77 2.58 7.14
CA ILE A 11 3.27 3.81 6.54
C ILE A 11 3.53 4.99 7.50
N GLU A 12 3.33 4.83 8.79
CA GLU A 12 3.64 5.84 9.80
C GLU A 12 5.14 6.25 9.76
N GLY A 13 6.05 5.29 9.56
CA GLY A 13 7.48 5.56 9.34
C GLY A 13 7.80 6.35 8.06
N LEU A 14 6.95 6.25 7.03
CA LEU A 14 7.05 7.06 5.81
C LEU A 14 6.49 8.50 6.03
N PHE A 15 5.66 8.70 7.06
CA PHE A 15 4.89 9.93 7.30
C PHE A 15 5.58 10.94 8.24
N GLU A 16 6.64 10.57 8.96
CA GLU A 16 7.30 11.46 9.93
C GLU A 16 7.95 12.71 9.30
N GLY A 17 8.19 12.72 7.98
CA GLY A 17 8.97 13.79 7.34
C GLY A 17 8.18 14.96 6.77
N VAL A 18 6.97 14.75 6.22
CA VAL A 18 6.34 15.76 5.36
C VAL A 18 4.83 15.51 5.26
N PHE A 19 4.01 16.58 5.21
CA PHE A 19 2.64 16.58 4.64
C PHE A 19 1.38 16.61 5.54
N GLY A 20 1.23 17.63 6.37
CA GLY A 20 -0.04 17.90 7.08
C GLY A 20 -1.18 18.55 6.30
N ARG A 21 -1.08 18.80 4.97
CA ARG A 21 -2.06 19.70 4.28
C ARG A 21 -2.57 19.31 2.89
N ALA A 22 -1.91 18.43 2.14
CA ALA A 22 -2.30 18.12 0.74
C ALA A 22 -3.22 16.87 0.57
N PHE A 23 -3.46 16.11 1.65
CA PHE A 23 -3.99 14.74 1.58
C PHE A 23 -5.47 14.57 1.98
N ARG A 24 -6.23 15.67 2.15
CA ARG A 24 -7.69 15.56 2.41
C ARG A 24 -8.53 15.31 1.16
N THR A 25 -7.97 15.51 -0.03
CA THR A 25 -8.72 15.49 -1.31
C THR A 25 -8.20 14.44 -2.29
N HIS A 26 -7.10 13.76 -1.97
CA HIS A 26 -6.38 12.83 -2.85
C HIS A 26 -6.20 11.46 -2.17
N VAL A 27 -5.93 10.43 -2.97
CA VAL A 27 -5.80 9.04 -2.49
C VAL A 27 -4.67 8.94 -1.47
N GLN A 28 -4.98 8.37 -0.29
CA GLN A 28 -3.99 8.23 0.77
C GLN A 28 -3.20 6.91 0.64
N PRO A 29 -1.88 6.90 0.91
CA PRO A 29 -1.08 5.67 0.89
C PRO A 29 -1.64 4.54 1.78
N VAL A 30 -2.20 4.90 2.93
CA VAL A 30 -2.87 3.93 3.84
C VAL A 30 -4.09 3.28 3.19
N GLU A 31 -4.83 4.01 2.35
CA GLU A 31 -5.94 3.44 1.60
C GLU A 31 -5.44 2.48 0.53
N LEU A 32 -4.33 2.81 -0.13
CA LEU A 32 -3.69 1.95 -1.12
C LEU A 32 -3.25 0.63 -0.49
N ALA A 33 -2.55 0.69 0.64
CA ALA A 33 -2.09 -0.50 1.31
C ALA A 33 -3.24 -1.33 1.90
N ARG A 34 -4.29 -0.68 2.43
CA ARG A 34 -5.50 -1.38 2.90
C ARG A 34 -6.23 -2.08 1.75
N LYS A 35 -6.27 -1.47 0.56
CA LYS A 35 -6.81 -2.10 -0.65
C LYS A 35 -5.94 -3.27 -1.10
N LEU A 36 -4.62 -3.13 -1.12
CA LEU A 36 -3.71 -4.23 -1.46
C LEU A 36 -3.85 -5.44 -0.53
N VAL A 37 -3.94 -5.22 0.79
CA VAL A 37 -4.17 -6.31 1.75
C VAL A 37 -5.49 -7.02 1.47
N LYS A 38 -6.53 -6.24 1.14
CA LYS A 38 -7.82 -6.81 0.79
C LYS A 38 -7.73 -7.65 -0.47
N GLU A 39 -7.12 -7.14 -1.54
CA GLU A 39 -6.91 -7.88 -2.79
C GLU A 39 -6.05 -9.14 -2.58
N MET A 40 -5.03 -9.07 -1.73
CA MET A 40 -4.19 -10.21 -1.32
C MET A 40 -5.01 -11.29 -0.62
N GLU A 41 -5.88 -10.89 0.33
CA GLU A 41 -6.75 -11.81 1.06
C GLU A 41 -7.82 -12.42 0.16
N ASP A 42 -8.40 -11.64 -0.75
CA ASP A 42 -9.46 -12.05 -1.67
C ASP A 42 -8.93 -13.04 -2.73
N HIS A 43 -7.68 -12.87 -3.17
CA HIS A 43 -7.05 -13.73 -4.18
C HIS A 43 -6.11 -14.79 -3.60
N ARG A 44 -6.15 -15.04 -2.29
CA ARG A 44 -5.36 -16.11 -1.69
C ARG A 44 -5.91 -17.48 -2.08
N VAL A 45 -5.02 -18.40 -2.43
CA VAL A 45 -5.35 -19.78 -2.77
C VAL A 45 -4.91 -20.68 -1.62
N VAL A 46 -5.88 -21.34 -0.97
CA VAL A 46 -5.60 -22.32 0.09
C VAL A 46 -5.36 -23.70 -0.54
N SER A 47 -4.14 -24.22 -0.41
CA SER A 47 -3.77 -25.58 -0.80
C SER A 47 -3.74 -26.51 0.42
N VAL A 48 -3.47 -27.79 0.20
CA VAL A 48 -3.48 -28.83 1.25
C VAL A 48 -2.43 -28.57 2.33
N SER A 49 -1.28 -28.00 1.95
CA SER A 49 -0.14 -27.81 2.85
C SER A 49 0.24 -26.35 3.08
N ARG A 50 -0.23 -25.41 2.24
CA ARG A 50 0.17 -24.01 2.25
C ARG A 50 -0.92 -23.08 1.71
N VAL A 51 -0.87 -21.82 2.13
CA VAL A 51 -1.67 -20.73 1.56
C VAL A 51 -0.77 -19.92 0.65
N TYR A 52 -1.20 -19.71 -0.60
CA TYR A 52 -0.51 -18.88 -1.57
C TYR A 52 -1.23 -17.54 -1.69
N ALA A 53 -0.47 -16.45 -1.79
CA ALA A 53 -0.98 -15.11 -2.03
C ALA A 53 -0.29 -14.53 -3.27
N PRO A 54 -0.93 -13.61 -4.01
CA PRO A 54 -0.30 -12.93 -5.13
C PRO A 54 0.92 -12.13 -4.65
N ASN A 55 1.96 -12.12 -5.48
CA ASN A 55 3.25 -11.48 -5.22
C ASN A 55 3.47 -10.20 -6.03
N GLU A 56 2.71 -10.01 -7.12
CA GLU A 56 2.81 -8.83 -7.98
C GLU A 56 1.44 -8.15 -8.07
N TYR A 57 1.43 -6.83 -7.84
CA TYR A 57 0.23 -6.00 -7.90
C TYR A 57 0.49 -4.79 -8.79
N VAL A 58 -0.41 -4.56 -9.75
CA VAL A 58 -0.39 -3.37 -10.60
C VAL A 58 -1.51 -2.44 -10.14
N ILE A 59 -1.13 -1.23 -9.72
CA ILE A 59 -2.05 -0.23 -9.20
C ILE A 59 -2.22 0.90 -10.21
N TYR A 60 -3.47 1.19 -10.56
CA TYR A 60 -3.82 2.32 -11.44
C TYR A 60 -4.34 3.48 -10.59
N LEU A 61 -3.78 4.67 -10.81
CA LEU A 61 -4.13 5.91 -10.14
C LEU A 61 -4.58 6.95 -11.17
N GLY A 62 -5.39 7.92 -10.73
CA GLY A 62 -5.68 9.10 -11.55
C GLY A 62 -4.41 9.92 -11.83
N PRO A 63 -4.38 10.76 -12.88
CA PRO A 63 -3.18 11.51 -13.26
C PRO A 63 -2.65 12.43 -12.14
N SER A 64 -3.55 13.10 -11.43
CA SER A 64 -3.21 14.01 -10.32
C SER A 64 -2.64 13.26 -9.11
N ASP A 65 -3.22 12.10 -8.77
CA ASP A 65 -2.69 11.24 -7.71
C ASP A 65 -1.33 10.67 -8.13
N ARG A 66 -1.17 10.24 -9.39
CA ARG A 66 0.09 9.66 -9.89
C ARG A 66 1.25 10.65 -9.80
N GLN A 67 1.04 11.91 -10.16
CA GLN A 67 2.07 12.95 -10.08
C GLN A 67 2.54 13.19 -8.64
N GLN A 68 1.64 13.06 -7.66
CA GLN A 68 2.00 13.17 -6.25
C GLN A 68 2.76 11.93 -5.76
N PHE A 69 2.32 10.74 -6.19
CA PHE A 69 2.94 9.45 -5.86
C PHE A 69 4.34 9.28 -6.45
N GLU A 70 4.64 9.93 -7.58
CA GLU A 70 5.96 9.89 -8.23
C GLU A 70 7.10 10.27 -7.28
N SER A 71 6.87 11.22 -6.37
CA SER A 71 7.88 11.71 -5.43
C SER A 71 8.31 10.70 -4.35
N TYR A 72 7.52 9.66 -4.10
CA TYR A 72 7.82 8.63 -3.10
C TYR A 72 7.65 7.19 -3.62
N GLU A 73 7.45 6.99 -4.93
CA GLU A 73 7.28 5.67 -5.55
C GLU A 73 8.49 4.76 -5.30
N GLU A 74 9.72 5.29 -5.37
CA GLU A 74 10.94 4.52 -5.08
C GLU A 74 11.03 4.09 -3.61
N SER A 75 10.72 4.97 -2.67
CA SER A 75 10.70 4.64 -1.25
C SER A 75 9.63 3.59 -0.95
N LEU A 76 8.44 3.73 -1.53
CA LEU A 76 7.34 2.77 -1.35
C LEU A 76 7.66 1.41 -1.99
N ARG A 77 8.30 1.39 -3.16
CA ARG A 77 8.71 0.14 -3.84
C ARG A 77 9.79 -0.59 -3.06
N THR A 78 10.74 0.13 -2.48
CA THR A 78 11.83 -0.45 -1.68
C THR A 78 11.31 -1.06 -0.38
N GLU A 79 10.31 -0.44 0.26
CA GLU A 79 9.71 -0.93 1.51
C GLU A 79 8.68 -2.06 1.33
N LEU A 80 8.16 -2.23 0.11
CA LEU A 80 7.18 -3.27 -0.26
C LEU A 80 7.80 -4.54 -0.89
N GLN A 81 9.11 -4.55 -1.14
CA GLN A 81 9.89 -5.79 -1.39
C GLN A 81 10.22 -6.51 -0.09
#